data_AF-V5Z7Z2-F1
#
_entry.id   AF-V5Z7Z2-F1
#
_cell.length_a   1.000
_cell.length_b   1.000
_cell.length_c   1.000
_cell.angle_alpha   90.00
_cell.angle_beta   90.00
_cell.angle_gamma   90.00
#
_symmetry.space_group_name_H-M   'P 1'
#
loop_
_entity.id
_entity.type
_entity.pdbx_description
1 polymer ?
#
loop_
_entity_poly.entity_id
_entity_poly.type
_entity_poly.pdbx_seq_one_letter_code
_entity_poly.pdbx_strand_id
1 'polypeptide(L)' 'MSLFDTELVTLDGEKTTLAQWQGDVLLVVNVASKCGLTPQYEALKIYRKRGISSG' A
#
# COMPACT_ATOMS: atom_id res chain seq x y z
N MET A 1 12.10 0.08 17.18
CA MET A 1 11.27 0.98 16.36
C MET A 1 10.54 0.12 15.36
N SER A 2 9.21 0.06 15.43
CA SER A 2 8.40 -0.78 14.54
C SER A 2 8.05 -0.03 13.26
N LEU A 3 7.92 -0.74 12.13
CA LEU A 3 7.39 -0.18 10.90
C LEU A 3 6.01 0.48 11.13
N PHE A 4 5.21 -0.11 12.01
CA PHE A 4 3.85 0.35 12.35
C PHE A 4 3.81 1.70 13.08
N ASP A 5 4.91 2.10 13.72
CA ASP A 5 5.02 3.37 14.46
C ASP A 5 5.57 4.50 13.58
N THR A 6 5.88 4.23 12.31
CA THR A 6 6.48 5.21 11.41
C THR A 6 5.44 6.27 11.04
N GLU A 7 5.77 7.55 11.26
CA GLU A 7 4.93 8.68 10.83
C GLU A 7 4.94 8.76 9.29
N LEU A 8 3.75 8.81 8.72
CA LEU A 8 3.49 8.92 7.29
C LEU A 8 2.62 10.15 7.03
N VAL A 9 2.73 10.70 5.83
CA VAL A 9 1.85 11.77 5.35
C VAL A 9 1.01 11.22 4.20
N THR A 10 -0.31 11.35 4.31
CA THR A 10 -1.24 10.92 3.25
C THR A 10 -1.16 11.86 2.05
N LEU A 11 -1.78 11.46 0.94
CA LEU A 11 -1.89 12.31 -0.25
C LEU A 11 -2.64 13.63 0.04
N ASP A 12 -3.52 13.63 1.03
CA ASP A 12 -4.27 14.82 1.48
C ASP A 12 -3.48 15.67 2.50
N GLY A 13 -2.26 15.26 2.86
CA GLY A 13 -1.38 15.99 3.78
C GLY A 13 -1.57 15.65 5.27
N GLU A 14 -2.40 14.67 5.60
CA GLU A 14 -2.65 14.27 6.98
C GLU A 14 -1.52 13.38 7.52
N LYS A 15 -1.17 13.55 8.81
CA LYS A 15 -0.21 12.68 9.50
C LYS A 15 -0.90 11.42 10.00
N THR A 16 -0.30 10.26 9.75
CA THR A 16 -0.81 8.96 10.16
C THR A 16 0.33 7.97 10.40
N THR A 17 0.00 6.72 10.75
CA THR A 17 0.94 5.59 10.83
C THR A 17 0.32 4.34 10.20
N LEU A 18 1.07 3.24 10.16
CA LEU A 18 0.55 1.96 9.69
C LEU A 18 -0.16 1.15 10.79
N ALA A 19 -0.20 1.63 12.03
CA ALA A 19 -0.64 0.87 13.21
C ALA A 19 -2.02 0.20 13.07
N GLN A 20 -2.94 0.80 12.31
CA GLN A 20 -4.28 0.25 12.10
C GLN A 20 -4.31 -1.09 11.33
N TRP A 21 -3.23 -1.44 10.63
CA TRP A 21 -3.09 -2.69 9.88
C TRP A 21 -2.13 -3.69 10.54
N GLN A 22 -1.84 -3.49 11.83
CA GLN A 22 -0.97 -4.40 12.55
C GLN A 22 -1.62 -5.77 12.69
N GLY A 23 -0.92 -6.82 12.22
CA GLY A 23 -1.44 -8.19 12.16
C GLY A 23 -1.95 -8.60 10.79
N ASP A 24 -2.12 -7.65 9.86
CA ASP A 24 -2.51 -7.94 8.48
C ASP A 24 -1.30 -8.16 7.56
N VAL A 25 -1.53 -8.87 6.45
CA VAL A 25 -0.56 -8.97 5.35
C VAL A 25 -0.66 -7.71 4.48
N LEU A 26 0.42 -6.93 4.42
CA LEU A 26 0.48 -5.67 3.67
C LEU A 26 1.36 -5.79 2.41
N LEU A 27 0.85 -5.26 1.29
CA LEU A 27 1.61 -5.04 0.06
C LEU A 27 1.88 -3.54 -0.11
N VAL A 28 3.13 -3.12 0.08
CA VAL A 28 3.57 -1.73 -0.09
C VAL A 28 4.21 -1.57 -1.46
N VAL A 29 3.79 -0.54 -2.21
CA VAL A 29 4.20 -0.33 -3.60
C VAL A 29 4.63 1.12 -3.76
N ASN A 30 5.87 1.32 -4.20
CA ASN A 30 6.34 2.64 -4.56
C ASN A 30 5.80 3.02 -5.94
N VAL A 31 5.25 4.22 -6.04
CA VAL A 31 4.70 4.74 -7.29
C VAL A 31 5.37 6.06 -7.67
N ALA A 32 5.53 6.29 -8.98
CA ALA A 32 6.04 7.55 -9.53
C ALA A 32 4.98 8.15 -10.47
N SER A 33 4.71 9.45 -10.33
CA SER A 33 3.67 10.18 -11.07
C SER A 33 4.09 10.58 -12.49
N LYS A 34 5.36 10.40 -12.85
CA LYS A 34 5.90 10.72 -14.18
C LYS A 34 6.46 9.46 -14.83
N CYS A 35 6.08 9.29 -16.10
CA CYS A 35 6.44 8.22 -17.05
C CYS A 35 5.42 7.06 -17.12
N GLY A 36 4.39 7.23 -17.95
CA GLY A 36 3.93 6.28 -18.98
C GLY A 36 3.72 4.79 -18.68
N LEU A 37 3.80 4.33 -17.43
CA LEU A 37 3.72 2.91 -17.04
C LEU A 37 2.31 2.53 -16.57
N THR A 38 1.30 3.08 -17.23
CA THR A 38 -0.12 2.82 -16.99
C THR A 38 -0.55 1.33 -17.07
N PRO A 39 0.16 0.38 -17.72
CA PRO A 39 -0.26 -1.03 -17.69
C PRO A 39 -0.05 -1.74 -16.34
N GLN A 40 0.87 -1.28 -15.50
CA GLN A 40 1.28 -1.99 -14.27
C GLN A 40 0.37 -1.71 -13.08
N TYR A 41 -0.30 -0.55 -13.04
CA TYR A 41 -1.33 -0.24 -12.04
C TYR A 41 -2.55 -1.17 -12.12
N GLU A 42 -2.91 -1.63 -13.32
CA GLU A 42 -4.03 -2.59 -13.47
C GLU A 42 -3.67 -3.97 -12.91
N ALA A 43 -2.41 -4.40 -13.03
CA ALA A 43 -1.95 -5.66 -12.43
C ALA A 43 -2.01 -5.62 -10.89
N LEU A 44 -1.81 -4.45 -10.28
CA LEU A 44 -1.96 -4.25 -8.83
C LEU A 44 -3.41 -4.42 -8.34
N LYS A 45 -4.41 -4.07 -9.17
CA LYS A 45 -5.82 -4.33 -8.84
C LYS A 45 -6.15 -5.82 -8.82
N ILE A 46 -5.38 -6.66 -9.52
CA ILE A 46 -5.62 -8.11 -9.59
C ILE A 46 -5.35 -8.76 -8.23
N TYR A 47 -4.40 -8.27 -7.43
CA TYR A 47 -4.15 -8.79 -6.08
C TYR A 47 -5.31 -8.54 -5.11
N ARG A 48 -6.11 -7.48 -5.29
CA ARG A 48 -7.34 -7.28 -4.52
C ARG A 48 -8.45 -8.26 -4.90
N LYS A 49 -8.49 -8.72 -6.17
CA LYS A 49 -9.51 -9.64 -6.70
C LYS A 49 -9.16 -11.12 -6.53
N ARG A 50 -7.88 -11.48 -6.56
CA ARG A 50 -7.40 -12.83 -6.27
C ARG A 50 -7.08 -12.87 -4.78
N GLY A 51 -8.07 -13.29 -4.01
CA GLY A 51 -8.04 -13.30 -2.56
C GLY A 51 -6.67 -13.66 -2.00
N ILE A 52 -6.18 -12.79 -1.11
CA ILE A 52 -5.40 -13.19 0.06
C ILE A 52 -6.34 -14.07 0.89
N SER A 53 -6.61 -15.26 0.37
CA SER A 53 -7.38 -16.36 0.93
C SER A 53 -6.59 -17.63 0.59
N SER A 54 -5.34 -17.64 1.02
CA SER A 54 -4.60 -18.86 1.31
C SER A 54 -4.38 -18.78 2.81
N GLY A 55 -5.11 -19.64 3.54
CA GLY A 55 -5.24 -19.60 5.00
C GLY A 55 -3.99 -20.01 5.77
#